data_AF-A0AA86IUV2-F1
#
_entry.id   AF-A0AA86IUV2-F1
#
_cell.length_a   1.000
_cell.length_b   1.000
_cell.length_c   1.000
_cell.angle_alpha   90.00
_cell.angle_beta   90.00
_cell.angle_gamma   90.00
#
_symmetry.space_group_name_H-M   'P 1'
#
loop_
_entity.id
_entity.type
_entity.pdbx_description
1 polymer ?
#
loop_
_entity_poly.entity_id
_entity_poly.type
_entity_poly.pdbx_seq_one_letter_code
_entity_poly.pdbx_strand_id
1 'polypeptide(L)'
;MSFRFCDATGSYGVRPKEKLSDIVFQDDNAYYRISLTVDHPVYKNRPWLDMTQNVTAKVFDYVALAYSGNRAASQAGYVISAIQNITQSPFENALSFDRTVRPQLLAQWIANNRTQAALAKYDGAEEEAEQFDAALKRITTFVNDICQLDLTFHLQRKPLEVRVGLGGERLSLDTLPEGLKSIISWIADMALRLEAIPWKEPRDIFSQPIILFLDEVDIHLHPKWQRRILPAIQKLLPNAQVFVSTHSPFVVGSVEDAFVYRLPEPQRNICRDASVPENVQAVKSGAGKSYQLILAEIFDVEEEFDVETEQQLSRFKEAIRLHLLNPRDDTRVMALAQTLSVKSEELATLVSMELRQMARLLAKK
;
A
#
# COMPACT_ATOMS: atom_id res chain seq x y z
N MET A 1 -7.66 22.03 -10.87
CA MET A 1 -8.17 22.02 -9.49
C MET A 1 -7.00 22.19 -8.55
N SER A 2 -6.96 23.29 -7.79
CA SER A 2 -5.91 23.55 -6.80
C SER A 2 -6.26 22.86 -5.48
N PHE A 3 -5.63 21.73 -5.18
CA PHE A 3 -5.70 21.10 -3.87
C PHE A 3 -4.95 21.98 -2.86
N ARG A 4 -5.65 22.48 -1.84
CA ARG A 4 -5.03 23.13 -0.67
C ARG A 4 -5.17 22.18 0.51
N PHE A 5 -4.04 21.66 0.97
CA PHE A 5 -3.93 21.12 2.32
C PHE A 5 -4.01 22.32 3.29
N CYS A 6 -4.90 22.21 4.29
CA CYS A 6 -5.06 23.03 5.50
C CYS A 6 -5.39 24.54 5.41
N ASP A 7 -6.33 24.96 6.27
CA ASP A 7 -6.19 26.20 7.04
C ASP A 7 -5.50 25.88 8.38
N ALA A 8 -4.84 26.88 8.98
CA ALA A 8 -3.90 26.74 10.09
C ALA A 8 -4.52 26.31 11.44
N THR A 9 -5.75 25.79 11.49
CA THR A 9 -6.44 25.47 12.75
C THR A 9 -6.76 24.00 12.98
N GLY A 10 -6.40 23.10 12.05
CA GLY A 10 -6.37 21.65 12.30
C GLY A 10 -7.67 21.04 12.87
N SER A 11 -8.84 21.65 12.59
CA SER A 11 -10.11 21.27 13.19
C SER A 11 -11.05 20.72 12.11
N TYR A 12 -11.18 19.39 12.02
CA TYR A 12 -12.32 18.77 11.35
C TYR A 12 -13.44 18.58 12.37
N GLY A 13 -14.42 19.45 12.30
CA GLY A 13 -15.58 19.46 13.19
C GLY A 13 -16.13 20.87 13.29
N VAL A 14 -17.31 21.10 12.72
CA VAL A 14 -18.01 22.37 12.93
C VAL A 14 -18.36 22.45 14.41
N ARG A 15 -17.72 23.34 15.17
CA ARG A 15 -18.30 23.81 16.44
C ARG A 15 -19.59 24.54 16.07
N PRO A 16 -20.78 24.07 16.48
CA PRO A 16 -21.98 24.84 16.23
C PRO A 16 -21.97 26.02 17.21
N LYS A 17 -21.64 27.21 16.71
CA LYS A 17 -21.95 28.47 17.42
C LYS A 17 -23.38 28.93 17.18
N GLU A 18 -24.19 28.15 16.46
CA GLU A 18 -25.61 28.44 16.29
C GLU A 18 -26.43 27.23 16.72
N LYS A 19 -27.30 27.46 17.71
CA LYS A 19 -28.38 26.55 18.07
C LYS A 19 -29.32 26.45 16.87
N LEU A 20 -29.30 25.32 16.16
CA LEU A 20 -30.43 24.89 15.35
C LEU A 20 -31.46 24.28 16.29
N SER A 21 -32.67 24.84 16.28
CA SER A 21 -33.66 24.80 17.36
C SER A 21 -34.24 23.43 17.72
N ASP A 22 -33.90 22.33 17.04
CA ASP A 22 -34.59 21.05 17.24
C ASP A 22 -33.66 19.83 17.31
N ILE A 23 -32.38 20.01 17.64
CA ILE A 23 -31.43 18.90 17.78
C ILE A 23 -30.82 18.90 19.18
N VAL A 24 -31.25 17.96 20.01
CA VAL A 24 -30.62 17.63 21.28
C VAL A 24 -29.44 16.70 20.99
N PHE A 25 -28.21 17.20 21.14
CA PHE A 25 -27.01 16.38 21.14
C PHE A 25 -26.85 15.75 22.54
N GLN A 26 -26.85 14.41 22.60
CA GLN A 26 -26.43 13.64 23.77
C GLN A 26 -25.13 12.91 23.41
N ASP A 27 -24.03 13.44 23.96
CA ASP A 27 -22.67 12.88 24.06
C ASP A 27 -21.89 12.53 22.78
N ASP A 28 -20.55 12.61 22.89
CA ASP A 28 -19.49 12.73 21.87
C ASP A 28 -19.34 11.60 20.80
N ASN A 29 -20.39 10.83 20.52
CA ASN A 29 -20.37 9.80 19.49
C ASN A 29 -21.03 10.30 18.19
N ALA A 30 -20.23 10.67 17.20
CA ALA A 30 -20.72 11.01 15.86
C ALA A 30 -21.15 9.73 15.10
N TYR A 31 -22.45 9.57 14.84
CA TYR A 31 -23.03 8.45 14.10
C TYR A 31 -23.47 8.84 12.66
N TYR A 32 -23.56 7.88 11.72
CA TYR A 32 -23.83 8.07 10.26
C TYR A 32 -25.05 7.28 9.73
N ARG A 33 -25.89 7.87 8.85
CA ARG A 33 -27.10 7.26 8.20
C ARG A 33 -27.15 7.65 6.74
N ILE A 34 -27.92 6.85 6.03
CA ILE A 34 -28.34 7.05 4.66
C ILE A 34 -29.87 7.18 4.67
N SER A 35 -30.43 8.25 4.11
CA SER A 35 -31.89 8.38 3.98
C SER A 35 -32.38 7.47 2.85
N LEU A 36 -33.21 6.49 3.19
CA LEU A 36 -33.89 5.56 2.27
C LEU A 36 -34.85 6.24 1.26
N THR A 37 -34.92 7.58 1.25
CA THR A 37 -35.68 8.35 0.26
C THR A 37 -34.96 8.49 -1.08
N VAL A 38 -33.69 8.09 -1.17
CA VAL A 38 -32.98 8.01 -2.45
C VAL A 38 -33.02 6.57 -2.92
N ASP A 39 -33.75 6.32 -4.00
CA ASP A 39 -33.82 5.03 -4.71
C ASP A 39 -32.47 4.78 -5.41
N HIS A 40 -31.40 4.61 -4.62
CA HIS A 40 -30.04 4.51 -5.11
C HIS A 40 -29.69 3.02 -5.31
N PRO A 41 -29.34 2.59 -6.54
CA PRO A 41 -29.22 1.17 -6.89
C PRO A 41 -28.20 0.40 -6.05
N VAL A 42 -27.15 1.07 -5.58
CA VAL A 42 -26.11 0.48 -4.72
C VAL A 42 -26.64 0.00 -3.36
N TYR A 43 -27.71 0.61 -2.81
CA TYR A 43 -28.29 0.19 -1.51
C TYR A 43 -29.47 -0.77 -1.66
N LYS A 44 -30.18 -0.71 -2.79
CA LYS A 44 -31.20 -1.72 -3.13
C LYS A 44 -30.60 -3.13 -3.15
N ASN A 45 -29.37 -3.23 -3.61
CA ASN A 45 -28.66 -4.49 -3.80
C ASN A 45 -27.66 -4.77 -2.66
N ARG A 46 -27.85 -4.24 -1.45
CA ARG A 46 -27.00 -4.53 -0.26
C ARG A 46 -27.80 -4.54 1.05
N PRO A 47 -28.72 -5.51 1.23
CA PRO A 47 -29.66 -5.52 2.36
C PRO A 47 -29.02 -5.70 3.75
N TRP A 48 -27.74 -6.10 3.82
CA TRP A 48 -27.03 -6.31 5.08
C TRP A 48 -26.38 -5.05 5.67
N LEU A 49 -26.40 -3.91 4.97
CA LEU A 49 -25.93 -2.64 5.50
C LEU A 49 -27.11 -1.93 6.19
N ASP A 50 -27.27 -2.14 7.50
CA ASP A 50 -28.35 -1.51 8.27
C ASP A 50 -27.89 -0.18 8.89
N MET A 51 -28.10 0.89 8.13
CA MET A 51 -27.77 2.27 8.51
C MET A 51 -28.98 3.05 9.08
N THR A 52 -30.08 2.36 9.40
CA THR A 52 -31.34 3.00 9.78
C THR A 52 -31.30 3.70 11.16
N GLN A 53 -30.33 3.35 12.02
CA GLN A 53 -30.27 3.80 13.41
C GLN A 53 -29.48 5.10 13.67
N ASN A 54 -28.85 5.74 12.68
CA ASN A 54 -27.77 6.72 12.93
C ASN A 54 -27.85 8.05 12.12
N VAL A 55 -28.81 8.96 12.33
CA VAL A 55 -29.27 9.98 11.32
C VAL A 55 -28.28 11.04 10.74
N THR A 56 -28.03 11.05 9.41
CA THR A 56 -27.52 12.21 8.62
C THR A 56 -27.99 12.14 7.15
N ALA A 57 -28.18 13.29 6.49
CA ALA A 57 -28.60 13.41 5.07
C ALA A 57 -27.42 13.68 4.12
N LYS A 58 -26.19 13.53 4.62
CA LYS A 58 -24.98 13.95 3.95
C LYS A 58 -24.52 12.90 2.94
N VAL A 59 -24.42 13.30 1.68
CA VAL A 59 -23.72 12.56 0.63
C VAL A 59 -22.28 13.07 0.51
N PHE A 60 -21.38 12.22 0.02
CA PHE A 60 -19.96 12.51 -0.07
C PHE A 60 -19.49 12.59 -1.53
N ASP A 61 -18.70 13.61 -1.84
CA ASP A 61 -18.00 13.76 -3.12
C ASP A 61 -16.68 12.95 -3.15
N TYR A 62 -16.06 12.74 -1.98
CA TYR A 62 -14.81 11.97 -1.82
C TYR A 62 -14.70 11.43 -0.38
N VAL A 63 -13.78 10.48 -0.17
CA VAL A 63 -13.39 9.99 1.16
C VAL A 63 -11.87 9.99 1.33
N ALA A 64 -11.40 10.14 2.56
CA ALA A 64 -10.00 9.91 2.92
C ALA A 64 -9.89 8.64 3.78
N LEU A 65 -8.97 7.74 3.41
CA LEU A 65 -8.72 6.48 4.11
C LEU A 65 -7.21 6.30 4.34
N ALA A 66 -6.83 5.72 5.47
CA ALA A 66 -5.44 5.45 5.82
C ALA A 66 -5.25 3.98 6.21
N TYR A 67 -4.21 3.34 5.67
CA TYR A 67 -3.84 1.96 5.99
C TYR A 67 -2.33 1.87 6.18
N SER A 68 -1.87 0.97 7.04
CA SER A 68 -0.46 0.67 7.20
C SER A 68 -0.17 -0.75 6.73
N GLY A 69 1.05 -0.99 6.22
CA GLY A 69 1.60 -2.34 6.09
C GLY A 69 1.87 -2.99 7.45
N ASN A 70 1.95 -2.18 8.51
CA ASN A 70 2.12 -2.63 9.88
C ASN A 70 0.78 -3.08 10.50
N ARG A 71 0.85 -4.11 11.33
CA ARG A 71 -0.26 -5.04 11.58
C ARG A 71 -1.31 -4.49 12.54
N ALA A 72 -2.59 -4.64 12.17
CA ALA A 72 -3.73 -4.60 13.10
C ALA A 72 -4.47 -5.94 13.25
N ALA A 73 -4.07 -7.00 12.54
CA ALA A 73 -4.79 -8.28 12.54
C ALA A 73 -4.02 -9.40 13.28
N SER A 74 -3.64 -9.13 14.53
CA SER A 74 -3.04 -10.10 15.46
C SER A 74 -4.06 -10.95 16.22
N GLN A 75 -5.36 -10.85 15.90
CA GLN A 75 -6.41 -11.65 16.53
C GLN A 75 -7.14 -12.52 15.51
N ALA A 76 -7.46 -13.76 15.91
CA ALA A 76 -8.25 -14.75 15.19
C ALA A 76 -9.65 -14.20 14.89
N GLY A 77 -9.76 -13.39 13.84
CA GLY A 77 -10.89 -12.48 13.62
C GLY A 77 -11.78 -12.86 12.44
N TYR A 78 -11.48 -13.95 11.72
CA TYR A 78 -12.21 -14.35 10.51
C TYR A 78 -13.22 -15.49 10.73
N VAL A 79 -13.40 -15.89 11.99
CA VAL A 79 -14.46 -16.79 12.42
C VAL A 79 -15.64 -15.95 12.88
N ILE A 80 -16.83 -16.27 12.40
CA ILE A 80 -18.08 -15.56 12.77
C ILE A 80 -19.05 -16.54 13.42
N SER A 81 -19.81 -16.05 14.40
CA SER A 81 -20.80 -16.88 15.12
C SER A 81 -22.11 -17.01 14.34
N ALA A 82 -22.50 -15.97 13.60
CA ALA A 82 -23.70 -15.92 12.78
C ALA A 82 -23.52 -14.90 11.64
N ILE A 83 -24.39 -14.98 10.63
CA ILE A 83 -24.47 -13.97 9.58
C ILE A 83 -25.41 -12.86 10.03
N GLN A 84 -24.93 -11.62 10.08
CA GLN A 84 -25.63 -10.47 10.63
C GLN A 84 -25.43 -9.22 9.76
N ASN A 85 -26.31 -8.24 9.95
CA ASN A 85 -26.18 -6.92 9.35
C ASN A 85 -24.97 -6.19 9.94
N ILE A 86 -24.30 -5.41 9.10
CA ILE A 86 -23.22 -4.52 9.48
C ILE A 86 -23.85 -3.15 9.77
N THR A 87 -23.70 -2.69 11.01
CA THR A 87 -24.27 -1.43 11.52
C THR A 87 -23.21 -0.39 11.85
N GLN A 88 -21.94 -0.80 11.83
CA GLN A 88 -20.80 0.05 12.14
C GLN A 88 -20.57 1.10 11.05
N SER A 89 -20.07 2.27 11.46
CA SER A 89 -19.77 3.35 10.53
C SER A 89 -18.63 2.98 9.56
N PRO A 90 -18.72 3.38 8.28
CA PRO A 90 -17.60 3.24 7.34
C PRO A 90 -16.45 4.21 7.62
N PHE A 91 -16.61 5.16 8.54
CA PHE A 91 -15.61 6.16 8.89
C PHE A 91 -14.91 5.88 10.23
N GLU A 92 -15.38 4.89 10.99
CA GLU A 92 -14.76 4.49 12.25
C GLU A 92 -13.31 4.07 12.02
N ASN A 93 -12.37 4.76 12.68
CA ASN A 93 -10.92 4.56 12.51
C ASN A 93 -10.42 4.64 11.06
N ALA A 94 -11.16 5.29 10.16
CA ALA A 94 -10.83 5.31 8.73
C ALA A 94 -9.48 5.99 8.41
N LEU A 95 -8.99 6.84 9.30
CA LEU A 95 -7.71 7.56 9.18
C LEU A 95 -6.65 7.05 10.18
N SER A 96 -6.86 5.89 10.80
CA SER A 96 -6.01 5.35 11.87
C SER A 96 -5.10 4.24 11.35
N PHE A 97 -3.85 4.56 10.99
CA PHE A 97 -2.90 3.58 10.44
C PHE A 97 -2.79 2.24 11.22
N ASP A 98 -2.98 2.28 12.55
CA ASP A 98 -2.91 1.14 13.47
C ASP A 98 -4.22 0.35 13.66
N ARG A 99 -5.38 0.94 13.35
CA ARG A 99 -6.71 0.38 13.71
C ARG A 99 -7.72 0.35 12.55
N THR A 100 -7.31 0.70 11.33
CA THR A 100 -8.26 0.80 10.21
C THR A 100 -8.90 -0.53 9.83
N VAL A 101 -8.13 -1.63 9.81
CA VAL A 101 -8.62 -2.94 9.36
C VAL A 101 -9.49 -3.58 10.44
N ARG A 102 -10.68 -4.05 10.05
CA ARG A 102 -11.68 -4.68 10.95
C ARG A 102 -11.98 -6.13 10.55
N PRO A 103 -11.20 -7.12 11.03
CA PRO A 103 -11.30 -8.51 10.57
C PRO A 103 -12.68 -9.13 10.71
N GLN A 104 -13.38 -8.91 11.83
CA GLN A 104 -14.71 -9.49 12.06
C GLN A 104 -15.75 -8.92 11.11
N LEU A 105 -15.71 -7.60 10.87
CA LEU A 105 -16.60 -6.95 9.89
C LEU A 105 -16.27 -7.41 8.48
N LEU A 106 -14.99 -7.60 8.17
CA LEU A 106 -14.57 -8.12 6.87
C LEU A 106 -15.11 -9.55 6.66
N ALA A 107 -14.98 -10.41 7.67
CA ALA A 107 -15.53 -11.76 7.62
C ALA A 107 -17.05 -11.75 7.42
N GLN A 108 -17.74 -10.86 8.16
CA GLN A 108 -19.18 -10.67 8.03
C GLN A 108 -19.57 -10.20 6.63
N TRP A 109 -18.83 -9.25 6.07
CA TRP A 109 -19.07 -8.71 4.73
C TRP A 109 -18.91 -9.77 3.64
N ILE A 110 -17.82 -10.56 3.69
CA ILE A 110 -17.59 -11.66 2.75
C ILE A 110 -18.70 -12.72 2.89
N ALA A 111 -19.08 -13.07 4.13
CA ALA A 111 -20.16 -14.03 4.37
C ALA A 111 -21.51 -13.54 3.85
N ASN A 112 -21.83 -12.25 4.03
CA ASN A 112 -23.05 -11.62 3.52
C ASN A 112 -23.09 -11.68 1.99
N ASN A 113 -22.03 -11.20 1.32
CA ASN A 113 -21.94 -11.24 -0.14
C ASN A 113 -22.09 -12.66 -0.70
N ARG A 114 -21.39 -13.65 -0.12
CA ARG A 114 -21.47 -15.05 -0.57
C ARG A 114 -22.84 -15.67 -0.35
N THR A 115 -23.50 -15.31 0.74
CA THR A 115 -24.85 -15.82 1.05
C THR A 115 -25.86 -15.23 0.09
N GLN A 116 -25.84 -13.92 -0.11
CA GLN A 116 -26.77 -13.23 -1.00
C GLN A 116 -26.57 -13.61 -2.46
N ALA A 117 -25.31 -13.76 -2.91
CA ALA A 117 -25.02 -14.27 -4.25
C ALA A 117 -25.57 -15.69 -4.47
N ALA A 118 -25.51 -16.55 -3.46
CA ALA A 118 -26.04 -17.91 -3.54
C ALA A 118 -27.59 -17.93 -3.54
N LEU A 119 -28.23 -17.06 -2.77
CA LEU A 119 -29.69 -16.90 -2.75
C LEU A 119 -30.20 -16.34 -4.08
N ALA A 120 -29.61 -15.26 -4.59
CA ALA A 120 -29.96 -14.68 -5.88
C ALA A 120 -29.84 -15.71 -7.03
N LYS A 121 -28.79 -16.54 -7.03
CA LYS A 121 -28.67 -17.66 -7.99
C LYS A 121 -29.78 -18.69 -7.85
N TYR A 122 -30.17 -19.03 -6.62
CA TYR A 122 -31.28 -19.95 -6.37
C TYR A 122 -32.61 -19.39 -6.88
N ASP A 123 -32.81 -18.08 -6.74
CA ASP A 123 -34.00 -17.36 -7.21
C ASP A 123 -33.98 -17.06 -8.72
N GLY A 124 -32.92 -17.45 -9.43
CA GLY A 124 -32.74 -17.19 -10.87
C GLY A 124 -32.32 -15.77 -11.24
N ALA A 125 -31.94 -14.95 -10.25
CA ALA A 125 -31.46 -13.58 -10.42
C ALA A 125 -29.93 -13.55 -10.64
N GLU A 126 -29.48 -14.03 -11.81
CA GLU A 126 -28.05 -14.16 -12.14
C GLU A 126 -27.31 -12.81 -12.09
N GLU A 127 -27.91 -11.74 -12.62
CA GLU A 127 -27.32 -10.39 -12.63
C GLU A 127 -27.12 -9.85 -11.21
N GLU A 128 -28.06 -10.09 -10.30
CA GLU A 128 -27.95 -9.65 -8.90
C GLU A 128 -26.85 -10.44 -8.17
N ALA A 129 -26.75 -11.74 -8.43
CA ALA A 129 -25.68 -12.57 -7.88
C ALA A 129 -24.29 -12.10 -8.33
N GLU A 130 -24.15 -11.67 -9.59
CA GLU A 130 -22.89 -11.11 -10.09
C GLU A 130 -22.52 -9.81 -9.40
N GLN A 131 -23.48 -8.96 -9.06
CA GLN A 131 -23.25 -7.70 -8.35
C GLN A 131 -22.75 -7.94 -6.93
N PHE A 132 -23.30 -8.92 -6.21
CA PHE A 132 -22.80 -9.31 -4.88
C PHE A 132 -21.36 -9.84 -4.92
N ASP A 133 -20.99 -10.55 -5.99
CA ASP A 133 -19.64 -11.07 -6.17
C ASP A 133 -18.66 -10.04 -6.77
N ALA A 134 -19.14 -8.92 -7.32
CA ALA A 134 -18.33 -7.99 -8.13
C ALA A 134 -17.12 -7.42 -7.36
N ALA A 135 -17.34 -6.94 -6.13
CA ALA A 135 -16.25 -6.40 -5.30
C ALA A 135 -15.20 -7.48 -4.97
N LEU A 136 -15.65 -8.69 -4.61
CA LEU A 136 -14.76 -9.82 -4.31
C LEU A 136 -13.95 -10.26 -5.53
N LYS A 137 -14.58 -10.31 -6.71
CA LYS A 137 -13.89 -10.61 -7.99
C LYS A 137 -12.79 -9.59 -8.27
N ARG A 138 -13.07 -8.29 -8.09
CA ARG A 138 -12.06 -7.24 -8.28
C ARG A 138 -10.91 -7.31 -7.29
N ILE A 139 -11.19 -7.64 -6.03
CA ILE A 139 -10.15 -7.89 -5.03
C ILE A 139 -9.29 -9.09 -5.44
N THR A 140 -9.90 -10.19 -5.90
CA THR A 140 -9.17 -11.35 -6.45
C THR A 140 -8.26 -10.94 -7.61
N THR A 141 -8.77 -10.17 -8.59
CA THR A 141 -7.97 -9.68 -9.71
C THR A 141 -6.81 -8.79 -9.26
N PHE A 142 -7.06 -7.88 -8.33
CA PHE A 142 -6.04 -7.01 -7.74
C PHE A 142 -4.94 -7.81 -7.06
N VAL A 143 -5.30 -8.79 -6.23
CA VAL A 143 -4.33 -9.68 -5.57
C VAL A 143 -3.54 -10.48 -6.61
N ASN A 144 -4.18 -10.98 -7.67
CA ASN A 144 -3.50 -11.72 -8.72
C ASN A 144 -2.51 -10.83 -9.50
N ASP A 145 -2.89 -9.59 -9.83
CA ASP A 145 -2.02 -8.62 -10.52
C ASP A 145 -0.71 -8.37 -9.72
N ILE A 146 -0.76 -8.46 -8.40
CA ILE A 146 0.40 -8.29 -7.51
C ILE A 146 1.15 -9.61 -7.32
N CYS A 147 0.44 -10.62 -6.80
CA CYS A 147 1.02 -11.83 -6.27
C CYS A 147 1.23 -12.93 -7.32
N GLN A 148 0.53 -12.83 -8.47
CA GLN A 148 0.41 -13.91 -9.47
C GLN A 148 -0.12 -15.20 -8.83
N LEU A 149 -1.15 -15.05 -8.01
CA LEU A 149 -1.84 -16.13 -7.31
C LEU A 149 -3.33 -16.04 -7.60
N ASP A 150 -3.90 -17.15 -8.06
CA ASP A 150 -5.34 -17.27 -8.26
C ASP A 150 -6.05 -17.44 -6.91
N LEU A 151 -6.46 -16.31 -6.34
CA LEU A 151 -7.12 -16.24 -5.05
C LEU A 151 -8.64 -16.32 -5.19
N THR A 152 -9.31 -17.13 -4.37
CA THR A 152 -10.79 -17.16 -4.32
C THR A 152 -11.31 -17.12 -2.89
N PHE A 153 -12.40 -16.40 -2.63
CA PHE A 153 -13.03 -16.39 -1.30
C PHE A 153 -14.10 -17.46 -1.19
N HIS A 154 -14.11 -18.23 -0.09
CA HIS A 154 -15.08 -19.29 0.19
C HIS A 154 -15.70 -19.08 1.57
N LEU A 155 -16.96 -19.46 1.74
CA LEU A 155 -17.61 -19.50 3.04
C LEU A 155 -17.73 -20.97 3.49
N GLN A 156 -17.00 -21.35 4.53
CA GLN A 156 -17.19 -22.62 5.21
C GLN A 156 -18.36 -22.51 6.18
N ARG A 157 -19.17 -23.58 6.29
CA ARG A 157 -20.39 -23.57 7.11
C ARG A 157 -20.21 -24.13 8.53
N LYS A 158 -19.18 -24.96 8.76
CA LYS A 158 -18.92 -25.64 10.04
C LYS A 158 -17.41 -25.79 10.32
N PRO A 159 -16.80 -24.96 11.17
CA PRO A 159 -17.34 -23.71 11.71
C PRO A 159 -17.62 -22.68 10.60
N LEU A 160 -18.47 -21.69 10.89
CA LEU A 160 -18.76 -20.58 9.97
C LEU A 160 -17.53 -19.68 9.88
N GLU A 161 -16.81 -19.78 8.77
CA GLU A 161 -15.48 -19.20 8.61
C GLU A 161 -15.26 -18.79 7.16
N VAL A 162 -14.66 -17.62 6.94
CA VAL A 162 -14.18 -17.23 5.61
C VAL A 162 -12.85 -17.92 5.34
N ARG A 163 -12.76 -18.59 4.19
CA ARG A 163 -11.57 -19.29 3.72
C ARG A 163 -11.10 -18.76 2.38
N VAL A 164 -9.80 -18.88 2.13
CA VAL A 164 -9.19 -18.49 0.86
C VAL A 164 -8.77 -19.75 0.12
N GLY A 165 -9.18 -19.85 -1.15
CA GLY A 165 -8.73 -20.87 -2.08
C GLY A 165 -7.42 -20.43 -2.74
N LEU A 166 -6.36 -21.22 -2.57
CA LEU A 166 -5.05 -21.02 -3.18
C LEU A 166 -4.46 -22.38 -3.56
N GLY A 167 -3.99 -22.54 -4.81
CA GLY A 167 -3.34 -23.77 -5.25
C GLY A 167 -4.22 -25.04 -5.16
N GLY A 168 -5.55 -24.88 -5.21
CA GLY A 168 -6.51 -25.97 -5.03
C GLY A 168 -6.86 -26.30 -3.57
N GLU A 169 -6.17 -25.70 -2.60
CA GLU A 169 -6.46 -25.86 -1.18
C GLU A 169 -7.29 -24.70 -0.63
N ARG A 170 -8.08 -24.98 0.42
CA ARG A 170 -8.86 -23.96 1.15
C ARG A 170 -8.24 -23.70 2.52
N LEU A 171 -7.59 -22.56 2.63
CA LEU A 171 -6.82 -22.13 3.79
C LEU A 171 -7.61 -21.13 4.64
N SER A 172 -7.31 -21.09 5.93
CA SER A 172 -7.78 -20.00 6.79
C SER A 172 -7.02 -18.71 6.44
N LEU A 173 -7.65 -17.54 6.57
CA LEU A 173 -6.96 -16.27 6.36
C LEU A 173 -5.78 -16.10 7.34
N ASP A 174 -5.86 -16.72 8.51
CA ASP A 174 -4.81 -16.66 9.52
C ASP A 174 -3.58 -17.52 9.19
N THR A 175 -3.70 -18.46 8.24
CA THR A 175 -2.57 -19.28 7.78
C THR A 175 -1.84 -18.70 6.57
N LEU A 176 -2.32 -17.58 6.02
CA LEU A 176 -1.72 -16.95 4.86
C LEU A 176 -0.39 -16.26 5.22
N PRO A 177 0.57 -16.17 4.27
CA PRO A 177 1.75 -15.33 4.45
C PRO A 177 1.37 -13.90 4.81
N GLU A 178 2.10 -13.29 5.74
CA GLU A 178 1.76 -11.98 6.32
C GLU A 178 1.55 -10.89 5.26
N GLY A 179 2.43 -10.83 4.25
CA GLY A 179 2.28 -9.85 3.16
C GLY A 179 1.00 -10.04 2.34
N LEU A 180 0.60 -11.29 2.08
CA LEU A 180 -0.66 -11.59 1.38
C LEU A 180 -1.87 -11.26 2.27
N LYS A 181 -1.82 -11.62 3.56
CA LYS A 181 -2.85 -11.28 4.54
C LYS A 181 -3.05 -9.76 4.62
N SER A 182 -1.96 -8.99 4.68
CA SER A 182 -2.01 -7.53 4.71
C SER A 182 -2.71 -6.96 3.48
N ILE A 183 -2.28 -7.36 2.28
CA ILE A 183 -2.88 -6.90 1.02
C ILE A 183 -4.39 -7.15 0.99
N ILE A 184 -4.81 -8.39 1.29
CA ILE A 184 -6.23 -8.77 1.31
C ILE A 184 -7.00 -7.96 2.35
N SER A 185 -6.43 -7.76 3.54
CA SER A 185 -7.14 -7.16 4.66
C SER A 185 -7.46 -5.69 4.40
N TRP A 186 -6.49 -4.88 3.95
CA TRP A 186 -6.73 -3.46 3.73
C TRP A 186 -7.59 -3.22 2.50
N ILE A 187 -7.38 -3.95 1.39
CA ILE A 187 -8.17 -3.74 0.17
C ILE A 187 -9.63 -4.12 0.38
N ALA A 188 -9.89 -5.18 1.16
CA ALA A 188 -11.23 -5.65 1.40
C ALA A 188 -11.96 -4.82 2.47
N ASP A 189 -11.26 -4.33 3.52
CA ASP A 189 -11.83 -3.32 4.43
C ASP A 189 -12.16 -2.02 3.68
N MET A 190 -11.27 -1.57 2.79
CA MET A 190 -11.53 -0.41 1.93
C MET A 190 -12.77 -0.63 1.08
N ALA A 191 -12.87 -1.77 0.38
CA ALA A 191 -14.05 -2.10 -0.41
C ALA A 191 -15.32 -2.04 0.45
N LEU A 192 -15.34 -2.70 1.61
CA LEU A 192 -16.44 -2.63 2.58
C LEU A 192 -16.82 -1.19 2.93
N ARG A 193 -15.84 -0.32 3.21
CA ARG A 193 -16.11 1.10 3.53
C ARG A 193 -16.70 1.84 2.34
N LEU A 194 -16.10 1.70 1.15
CA LEU A 194 -16.58 2.35 -0.08
C LEU A 194 -17.99 1.90 -0.43
N GLU A 195 -18.34 0.64 -0.13
CA GLU A 195 -19.68 0.12 -0.32
C GLU A 195 -20.74 0.76 0.58
N ALA A 196 -20.35 1.14 1.79
CA ALA A 196 -21.23 1.67 2.83
C ALA A 196 -21.33 3.20 2.84
N ILE A 197 -20.49 3.92 2.08
CA ILE A 197 -20.51 5.39 2.01
C ILE A 197 -21.64 5.87 1.08
N PRO A 198 -22.52 6.80 1.52
CA PRO A 198 -23.50 7.48 0.66
C PRO A 198 -22.83 8.44 -0.30
N TRP A 199 -22.51 7.95 -1.50
CA TRP A 199 -21.91 8.74 -2.55
C TRP A 199 -22.92 9.71 -3.18
N LYS A 200 -22.45 10.91 -3.50
CA LYS A 200 -23.26 11.90 -4.23
C LYS A 200 -23.49 11.48 -5.67
N GLU A 201 -22.49 10.87 -6.29
CA GLU A 201 -22.59 10.33 -7.64
C GLU A 201 -22.60 8.79 -7.64
N PRO A 202 -23.56 8.16 -8.33
CA PRO A 202 -23.63 6.71 -8.45
C PRO A 202 -22.55 6.22 -9.41
N ARG A 203 -21.36 5.94 -8.88
CA ARG A 203 -20.26 5.30 -9.61
C ARG A 203 -19.96 3.94 -9.00
N ASP A 204 -19.24 3.13 -9.76
CA ASP A 204 -18.59 1.94 -9.21
C ASP A 204 -17.71 2.32 -8.00
N ILE A 205 -17.70 1.48 -6.97
CA ILE A 205 -17.11 1.81 -5.66
C ILE A 205 -15.62 2.15 -5.71
N PHE A 206 -14.86 1.46 -6.57
CA PHE A 206 -13.42 1.69 -6.73
C PHE A 206 -13.13 2.85 -7.71
N SER A 207 -14.14 3.32 -8.42
CA SER A 207 -14.08 4.51 -9.28
C SER A 207 -14.50 5.79 -8.53
N GLN A 208 -14.82 5.69 -7.24
CA GLN A 208 -15.14 6.84 -6.40
C GLN A 208 -13.87 7.68 -6.11
N PRO A 209 -14.00 9.01 -5.95
CA PRO A 209 -12.85 9.85 -5.58
C PRO A 209 -12.35 9.52 -4.17
N ILE A 210 -11.07 9.17 -4.04
CA ILE A 210 -10.47 8.72 -2.78
C ILE A 210 -9.14 9.44 -2.55
N ILE A 211 -8.89 9.87 -1.32
CA ILE A 211 -7.57 10.21 -0.82
C ILE A 211 -7.09 9.00 0.00
N LEU A 212 -6.05 8.32 -0.46
CA LEU A 212 -5.55 7.10 0.17
C LEU A 212 -4.17 7.34 0.76
N PHE A 213 -4.02 7.09 2.06
CA PHE A 213 -2.72 7.09 2.73
C PHE A 213 -2.31 5.64 2.98
N LEU A 214 -1.12 5.26 2.50
CA LEU A 214 -0.52 3.95 2.73
C LEU A 214 0.81 4.15 3.44
N ASP A 215 0.87 3.76 4.71
CA ASP A 215 2.08 3.82 5.51
C ASP A 215 2.85 2.49 5.41
N GLU A 216 4.15 2.54 5.17
CA GLU A 216 5.05 1.40 5.07
C GLU A 216 4.50 0.28 4.18
N VAL A 217 4.05 0.63 2.98
CA VAL A 217 3.32 -0.29 2.07
C VAL A 217 4.14 -1.54 1.70
N ASP A 218 5.47 -1.48 1.84
CA ASP A 218 6.41 -2.54 1.54
C ASP A 218 6.60 -3.58 2.65
N ILE A 219 6.10 -3.33 3.86
CA ILE A 219 6.28 -4.21 5.01
C ILE A 219 5.76 -5.62 4.72
N HIS A 220 6.61 -6.62 5.01
CA HIS A 220 6.36 -8.06 4.82
C HIS A 220 6.03 -8.48 3.37
N LEU A 221 6.09 -7.57 2.39
CA LEU A 221 5.90 -7.89 0.99
C LEU A 221 7.19 -8.46 0.40
N HIS A 222 7.06 -9.51 -0.41
CA HIS A 222 8.17 -9.99 -1.23
C HIS A 222 8.59 -8.89 -2.23
N PRO A 223 9.88 -8.70 -2.56
CA PRO A 223 10.34 -7.65 -3.48
C PRO A 223 9.61 -7.63 -4.84
N LYS A 224 9.29 -8.81 -5.39
CA LYS A 224 8.45 -8.92 -6.60
C LYS A 224 7.06 -8.27 -6.45
N TRP A 225 6.44 -8.37 -5.27
CA TRP A 225 5.13 -7.78 -4.98
C TRP A 225 5.25 -6.27 -4.73
N GLN A 226 6.32 -5.82 -4.07
CA GLN A 226 6.64 -4.40 -3.90
C GLN A 226 6.71 -3.66 -5.24
N ARG A 227 7.22 -4.30 -6.29
CA ARG A 227 7.26 -3.73 -7.66
C ARG A 227 5.90 -3.63 -8.35
N ARG A 228 4.87 -4.31 -7.85
CA ARG A 228 3.56 -4.44 -8.51
C ARG A 228 2.43 -3.78 -7.74
N ILE A 229 2.62 -3.48 -6.45
CA ILE A 229 1.58 -2.95 -5.57
C ILE A 229 1.04 -1.59 -6.06
N LEU A 230 1.91 -0.62 -6.37
CA LEU A 230 1.46 0.70 -6.82
C LEU A 230 0.84 0.68 -8.22
N PRO A 231 1.40 -0.02 -9.23
CA PRO A 231 0.72 -0.21 -10.51
C PRO A 231 -0.67 -0.84 -10.37
N ALA A 232 -0.81 -1.86 -9.51
CA ALA A 232 -2.09 -2.50 -9.27
C ALA A 232 -3.09 -1.53 -8.60
N ILE A 233 -2.62 -0.67 -7.69
CA ILE A 233 -3.45 0.37 -7.05
C ILE A 233 -3.93 1.38 -8.09
N GLN A 234 -3.05 1.90 -8.95
CA GLN A 234 -3.42 2.85 -10.01
C GLN A 234 -4.46 2.26 -10.98
N LYS A 235 -4.35 0.98 -11.30
CA LYS A 235 -5.33 0.27 -12.15
C LYS A 235 -6.67 0.07 -11.45
N LEU A 236 -6.66 -0.26 -10.15
CA LEU A 236 -7.89 -0.52 -9.41
C LEU A 236 -8.64 0.77 -9.05
N LEU A 237 -7.91 1.81 -8.68
CA LEU A 237 -8.41 3.09 -8.16
C LEU A 237 -8.05 4.27 -9.09
N PRO A 238 -8.66 4.38 -10.28
CA PRO A 238 -8.25 5.37 -11.29
C PRO A 238 -8.47 6.83 -10.86
N ASN A 239 -9.34 7.08 -9.88
CA ASN A 239 -9.68 8.41 -9.39
C ASN A 239 -9.11 8.70 -7.99
N ALA A 240 -8.14 7.90 -7.52
CA ALA A 240 -7.53 8.08 -6.21
C ALA A 240 -6.27 8.96 -6.26
N GLN A 241 -6.14 9.84 -5.27
CA GLN A 241 -4.86 10.46 -4.92
C GLN A 241 -4.22 9.63 -3.82
N VAL A 242 -3.08 9.00 -4.12
CA VAL A 242 -2.42 8.06 -3.21
C VAL A 242 -1.14 8.68 -2.64
N PHE A 243 -1.05 8.70 -1.32
CA PHE A 243 0.13 9.07 -0.55
C PHE A 243 0.73 7.81 0.06
N VAL A 244 2.02 7.59 -0.18
CA VAL A 244 2.68 6.35 0.22
C VAL A 244 3.96 6.68 0.98
N SER A 245 4.18 6.04 2.12
CA SER A 245 5.51 5.96 2.74
C SER A 245 6.11 4.57 2.46
N THR A 246 7.42 4.52 2.26
CA THR A 246 8.12 3.26 1.98
C THR A 246 9.61 3.39 2.28
N HIS A 247 10.22 2.29 2.72
CA HIS A 247 11.67 2.14 2.79
C HIS A 247 12.24 1.37 1.59
N SER A 248 11.37 0.91 0.68
CA SER A 248 11.75 0.04 -0.42
C SER A 248 12.00 0.82 -1.71
N PRO A 249 13.22 0.76 -2.28
CA PRO A 249 13.48 1.27 -3.62
C PRO A 249 12.67 0.55 -4.70
N PHE A 250 12.22 -0.69 -4.44
CA PHE A 250 11.37 -1.44 -5.37
C PHE A 250 9.97 -0.87 -5.49
N VAL A 251 9.45 -0.25 -4.42
CA VAL A 251 8.18 0.49 -4.47
C VAL A 251 8.38 1.83 -5.18
N VAL A 252 9.42 2.58 -4.82
CA VAL A 252 9.70 3.89 -5.44
C VAL A 252 9.90 3.77 -6.96
N GLY A 253 10.62 2.74 -7.40
CA GLY A 253 10.84 2.46 -8.82
C GLY A 253 9.70 1.78 -9.56
N SER A 254 8.54 1.56 -8.92
CA SER A 254 7.42 0.83 -9.54
C SER A 254 6.49 1.69 -10.39
N VAL A 255 6.57 3.02 -10.27
CA VAL A 255 5.64 3.97 -10.91
C VAL A 255 6.38 5.14 -11.56
N GLU A 256 5.85 5.62 -12.68
CA GLU A 256 6.48 6.66 -13.51
C GLU A 256 5.90 8.07 -13.29
N ASP A 257 4.73 8.17 -12.64
CA ASP A 257 4.03 9.43 -12.40
C ASP A 257 3.83 9.67 -10.89
N ALA A 258 4.94 9.69 -10.16
CA ALA A 258 4.95 9.96 -8.73
C ALA A 258 5.93 11.06 -8.36
N PHE A 259 5.61 11.79 -7.29
CA PHE A 259 6.54 12.70 -6.64
C PHE A 259 7.11 12.02 -5.41
N VAL A 260 8.43 11.86 -5.38
CA VAL A 260 9.17 11.24 -4.29
C VAL A 260 9.72 12.35 -3.40
N TYR A 261 9.33 12.32 -2.13
CA TYR A 261 9.81 13.23 -1.11
C TYR A 261 10.71 12.45 -0.17
N ARG A 262 12.01 12.73 -0.20
CA ARG A 262 12.94 12.18 0.79
C ARG A 262 12.72 12.92 2.11
N LEU A 263 12.23 12.20 3.12
CA LEU A 263 12.16 12.75 4.46
C LEU A 263 13.59 12.88 5.02
N PRO A 264 13.94 14.01 5.66
CA PRO A 264 15.25 14.19 6.27
C PRO A 264 15.44 13.19 7.42
N GLU A 265 16.67 12.73 7.63
CA GLU A 265 17.00 11.73 8.64
C GLU A 265 16.51 12.12 10.05
N PRO A 266 15.59 11.37 10.66
CA PRO A 266 15.12 11.65 12.01
C PRO A 266 16.23 11.46 13.08
N GLN A 267 17.23 10.63 12.81
CA GLN A 267 18.35 10.41 13.73
C GLN A 267 19.30 11.63 13.84
N ARG A 268 19.16 12.63 12.97
CA ARG A 268 19.77 13.97 13.10
C ARG A 268 18.71 15.01 13.49
N ASN A 269 18.28 14.93 14.76
CA ASN A 269 17.37 15.85 15.45
C ASN A 269 15.89 15.76 15.04
N ILE A 270 15.19 14.74 15.54
CA ILE A 270 13.74 14.83 15.78
C ILE A 270 13.52 16.03 16.74
N CYS A 271 12.69 16.98 16.30
CA CYS A 271 12.51 18.34 16.84
C CYS A 271 13.49 19.39 16.28
N ARG A 272 13.53 19.57 14.95
CA ARG A 272 13.95 20.86 14.39
C ARG A 272 12.85 21.89 14.61
N ASP A 273 13.26 23.10 14.95
CA ASP A 273 12.42 24.26 15.18
C ASP A 273 11.42 24.45 14.02
N ALA A 274 10.11 24.37 14.31
CA ALA A 274 9.04 24.51 13.31
C ALA A 274 9.04 25.89 12.60
N SER A 275 9.84 26.84 13.08
CA SER A 275 10.04 28.15 12.45
C SER A 275 11.04 28.15 11.29
N VAL A 276 11.81 27.07 11.08
CA VAL A 276 12.75 26.96 9.97
C VAL A 276 12.16 26.05 8.89
N PRO A 277 11.65 26.61 7.77
CA PRO A 277 11.13 25.79 6.67
C PRO A 277 12.27 25.03 6.01
N GLU A 278 12.22 23.70 6.10
CA GLU A 278 13.07 22.84 5.27
C GLU A 278 12.47 22.73 3.88
N ASN A 279 13.26 23.14 2.88
CA ASN A 279 12.89 22.96 1.48
C ASN A 279 13.11 21.50 1.09
N VAL A 280 12.07 20.67 1.25
CA VAL A 280 12.05 19.32 0.68
C VAL A 280 11.75 19.44 -0.81
N GLN A 281 12.75 19.19 -1.65
CA GLN A 281 12.56 19.15 -3.09
C GLN A 281 12.02 17.79 -3.52
N ALA A 282 10.92 17.80 -4.26
CA ALA A 282 10.36 16.58 -4.83
C ALA A 282 11.21 16.10 -6.01
N VAL A 283 11.55 14.81 -6.02
CA VAL A 283 12.14 14.15 -7.18
C VAL A 283 11.00 13.46 -7.94
N LYS A 284 10.85 13.74 -9.22
CA LYS A 284 9.90 12.99 -10.05
C LYS A 284 10.40 11.56 -10.22
N SER A 285 9.52 10.58 -9.99
CA SER A 285 9.80 9.22 -10.43
C SER A 285 9.92 9.22 -11.95
N GLY A 286 10.78 8.36 -12.48
CA GLY A 286 11.10 8.33 -13.91
C GLY A 286 11.23 6.90 -14.38
N ALA A 287 10.69 6.64 -15.57
CA ALA A 287 10.84 5.37 -16.26
C ALA A 287 12.32 5.06 -16.53
N GLY A 288 12.67 3.77 -16.52
CA GLY A 288 13.99 3.29 -16.97
C GLY A 288 15.14 3.49 -15.99
N LYS A 289 14.90 3.97 -14.75
CA LYS A 289 15.94 3.99 -13.72
C LYS A 289 16.19 2.59 -13.18
N SER A 290 17.47 2.22 -13.04
CA SER A 290 17.85 0.98 -12.35
C SER A 290 17.59 1.11 -10.85
N TYR A 291 17.50 -0.04 -10.17
CA TYR A 291 17.45 -0.08 -8.70
C TYR A 291 18.68 0.59 -8.07
N GLN A 292 19.87 0.39 -8.65
CA GLN A 292 21.10 1.04 -8.16
C GLN A 292 20.99 2.57 -8.26
N LEU A 293 20.49 3.09 -9.38
CA LEU A 293 20.33 4.53 -9.56
C LEU A 293 19.30 5.11 -8.59
N ILE A 294 18.20 4.39 -8.33
CA ILE A 294 17.20 4.79 -7.33
C ILE A 294 17.81 4.83 -5.93
N LEU A 295 18.60 3.81 -5.55
CA LEU A 295 19.30 3.79 -4.28
C LEU A 295 20.22 5.00 -4.13
N ALA A 296 21.05 5.29 -5.13
CA ALA A 296 21.98 6.41 -5.08
C ALA A 296 21.25 7.76 -5.05
N GLU A 297 20.32 8.01 -5.97
CA GLU A 297 19.68 9.33 -6.11
C GLU A 297 18.64 9.64 -5.04
N ILE A 298 17.90 8.62 -4.57
CA ILE A 298 16.75 8.82 -3.67
C ILE A 298 17.09 8.42 -2.24
N PHE A 299 17.81 7.32 -2.06
CA PHE A 299 18.14 6.78 -0.74
C PHE A 299 19.55 7.15 -0.26
N ASP A 300 20.38 7.80 -1.10
CA ASP A 300 21.77 8.19 -0.75
C ASP A 300 22.65 6.98 -0.41
N VAL A 301 22.38 5.86 -1.10
CA VAL A 301 23.12 4.61 -0.97
C VAL A 301 23.84 4.37 -2.29
N GLU A 302 25.13 4.71 -2.32
CA GLU A 302 26.01 4.52 -3.49
C GLU A 302 26.67 3.13 -3.50
N GLU A 303 26.66 2.44 -2.37
CA GLU A 303 27.27 1.12 -2.21
C GLU A 303 26.50 0.04 -2.96
N GLU A 304 27.22 -0.80 -3.71
CA GLU A 304 26.66 -1.90 -4.51
C GLU A 304 26.97 -3.26 -3.90
N PHE A 305 28.06 -3.35 -3.13
CA PHE A 305 28.56 -4.57 -2.53
C PHE A 305 28.45 -4.57 -1.00
N ASP A 306 28.75 -5.71 -0.39
CA ASP A 306 28.88 -5.78 1.06
C ASP A 306 30.02 -4.90 1.58
N VAL A 307 29.94 -4.52 2.86
CA VAL A 307 30.86 -3.58 3.51
C VAL A 307 32.34 -3.98 3.36
N GLU A 308 32.66 -5.28 3.41
CA GLU A 308 34.05 -5.74 3.29
C GLU A 308 34.55 -5.60 1.85
N THR A 309 33.72 -5.99 0.89
CA THR A 309 34.03 -5.88 -0.53
C THR A 309 34.18 -4.41 -0.96
N GLU A 310 33.35 -3.50 -0.45
CA GLU A 310 33.50 -2.05 -0.72
C GLU A 310 34.83 -1.51 -0.20
N GLN A 311 35.25 -1.92 1.00
CA GLN A 311 36.56 -1.54 1.55
C GLN A 311 37.71 -2.09 0.68
N GLN A 312 37.58 -3.32 0.18
CA GLN A 312 38.58 -3.93 -0.70
C GLN A 312 38.63 -3.25 -2.07
N LEU A 313 37.48 -2.90 -2.65
CA LEU A 313 37.38 -2.14 -3.90
C LEU A 313 37.98 -0.74 -3.76
N SER A 314 37.73 -0.05 -2.65
CA SER A 314 38.33 1.25 -2.34
C SER A 314 39.87 1.16 -2.28
N ARG A 315 40.40 0.14 -1.57
CA ARG A 315 41.84 -0.13 -1.51
C ARG A 315 42.43 -0.48 -2.88
N PHE A 316 41.68 -1.21 -3.70
CA PHE A 316 42.09 -1.59 -5.06
C PHE A 316 42.17 -0.37 -5.98
N LYS A 317 41.14 0.48 -6.00
CA LYS A 317 41.11 1.74 -6.77
C LYS A 317 42.24 2.68 -6.34
N GLU A 318 42.50 2.80 -5.04
CA GLU A 318 43.61 3.60 -4.54
C GLU A 318 44.98 3.02 -4.93
N ALA A 319 45.14 1.69 -4.92
CA ALA A 319 46.37 1.05 -5.40
C ALA A 319 46.61 1.32 -6.90
N ILE A 320 45.56 1.25 -7.73
CA ILE A 320 45.64 1.65 -9.16
C ILE A 320 46.09 3.11 -9.28
N ARG A 321 45.47 4.01 -8.53
CA ARG A 321 45.80 5.45 -8.56
C ARG A 321 47.27 5.70 -8.22
N LEU A 322 47.79 5.08 -7.17
CA LEU A 322 49.19 5.19 -6.77
C LEU A 322 50.13 4.61 -7.83
N HIS A 323 49.77 3.49 -8.45
CA HIS A 323 50.55 2.87 -9.51
C HIS A 323 50.61 3.76 -10.78
N LEU A 324 49.50 4.40 -11.15
CA LEU A 324 49.46 5.35 -12.28
C LEU A 324 50.34 6.61 -12.07
N LEU A 325 50.60 6.98 -10.82
CA LEU A 325 51.50 8.09 -10.45
C LEU A 325 52.97 7.68 -10.45
N ASN A 326 53.28 6.45 -10.01
CA ASN A 326 54.65 5.92 -9.95
C ASN A 326 54.69 4.45 -10.43
N PRO A 327 54.86 4.18 -11.74
CA PRO A 327 54.70 2.86 -12.35
C PRO A 327 55.84 1.85 -12.07
N ARG A 328 56.28 1.72 -10.81
CA ARG A 328 57.42 0.87 -10.45
C ARG A 328 57.05 -0.56 -10.06
N ASP A 329 55.90 -0.73 -9.40
CA ASP A 329 55.46 -2.02 -8.86
C ASP A 329 53.93 -2.13 -8.88
N ASP A 330 53.40 -3.18 -9.51
CA ASP A 330 51.97 -3.51 -9.60
C ASP A 330 51.56 -4.66 -8.67
N THR A 331 52.49 -5.22 -7.88
CA THR A 331 52.24 -6.40 -7.01
C THR A 331 51.03 -6.20 -6.10
N ARG A 332 50.90 -5.01 -5.49
CA ARG A 332 49.77 -4.68 -4.62
C ARG A 332 48.45 -4.59 -5.38
N VAL A 333 48.47 -4.07 -6.61
CA VAL A 333 47.29 -4.00 -7.49
C VAL A 333 46.85 -5.40 -7.87
N MET A 334 47.80 -6.23 -8.32
CA MET A 334 47.52 -7.61 -8.74
C MET A 334 47.04 -8.50 -7.60
N ALA A 335 47.60 -8.37 -6.39
CA ALA A 335 47.17 -9.12 -5.21
C ALA A 335 45.71 -8.80 -4.82
N LEU A 336 45.34 -7.51 -4.82
CA LEU A 336 43.97 -7.08 -4.55
C LEU A 336 43.01 -7.50 -5.69
N ALA A 337 43.44 -7.38 -6.95
CA ALA A 337 42.69 -7.82 -8.11
C ALA A 337 42.36 -9.32 -8.04
N GLN A 338 43.35 -10.15 -7.70
CA GLN A 338 43.16 -11.60 -7.57
C GLN A 338 42.18 -11.93 -6.45
N THR A 339 42.30 -11.24 -5.31
CA THR A 339 41.40 -11.42 -4.16
C THR A 339 39.96 -11.09 -4.52
N LEU A 340 39.72 -9.95 -5.18
CA LEU A 340 38.39 -9.50 -5.59
C LEU A 340 37.79 -10.37 -6.71
N SER A 341 38.59 -10.78 -7.69
CA SER A 341 38.11 -11.54 -8.85
C SER A 341 37.62 -12.95 -8.51
N VAL A 342 38.07 -13.52 -7.39
CA VAL A 342 37.63 -14.85 -6.94
C VAL A 342 36.30 -14.78 -6.16
N LYS A 343 35.91 -13.59 -5.66
CA LYS A 343 34.69 -13.43 -4.85
C LYS A 343 33.40 -13.57 -5.67
N SER A 344 33.34 -13.01 -6.89
CA SER A 344 32.18 -13.15 -7.77
C SER A 344 32.53 -12.87 -9.24
N GLU A 345 31.69 -13.34 -10.17
CA GLU A 345 31.82 -13.07 -11.61
C GLU A 345 31.67 -11.57 -11.94
N GLU A 346 30.79 -10.88 -11.21
CA GLU A 346 30.58 -9.43 -11.33
C GLU A 346 31.84 -8.66 -10.94
N LEU A 347 32.46 -9.00 -9.80
CA LEU A 347 33.71 -8.39 -9.35
C LEU A 347 34.87 -8.73 -10.29
N ALA A 348 34.95 -9.95 -10.81
CA ALA A 348 35.95 -10.32 -11.82
C ALA A 348 35.83 -9.45 -13.08
N THR A 349 34.59 -9.22 -13.53
CA THR A 349 34.31 -8.36 -14.69
C THR A 349 34.73 -6.92 -14.42
N LEU A 350 34.33 -6.35 -13.28
CA LEU A 350 34.71 -4.99 -12.86
C LEU A 350 36.22 -4.82 -12.76
N VAL A 351 36.91 -5.71 -12.04
CA VAL A 351 38.38 -5.69 -11.90
C VAL A 351 39.06 -5.80 -13.25
N SER A 352 38.59 -6.68 -14.15
CA SER A 352 39.16 -6.82 -15.49
C SER A 352 39.00 -5.55 -16.34
N MET A 353 37.90 -4.81 -16.16
CA MET A 353 37.67 -3.53 -16.82
C MET A 353 38.64 -2.47 -16.31
N GLU A 354 38.79 -2.36 -15.00
CA GLU A 354 39.70 -1.40 -14.35
C GLU A 354 41.17 -1.66 -14.72
N LEU A 355 41.62 -2.92 -14.71
CA LEU A 355 42.97 -3.29 -15.14
C LEU A 355 43.23 -2.96 -16.62
N ARG A 356 42.24 -3.19 -17.50
CA ARG A 356 42.33 -2.80 -18.91
C ARG A 356 42.39 -1.28 -19.07
N GLN A 357 41.64 -0.53 -18.27
CA GLN A 357 41.67 0.93 -18.27
C GLN A 357 43.02 1.44 -17.79
N MET A 358 43.56 0.88 -16.70
CA MET A 358 44.89 1.18 -16.19
C MET A 358 45.96 0.94 -17.26
N ALA A 359 45.96 -0.22 -17.91
CA ALA A 359 46.93 -0.55 -18.97
C ALA A 359 46.85 0.43 -20.16
N ARG A 360 45.64 0.83 -20.57
CA ARG A 360 45.45 1.83 -21.64
C ARG A 360 45.99 3.21 -21.27
N LEU A 361 45.85 3.62 -20.01
CA LEU A 361 46.35 4.92 -19.52
C LEU A 361 47.88 4.92 -19.43
N LEU A 362 48.48 3.81 -19.01
CA LEU A 362 49.93 3.64 -19.00
C LEU A 362 50.53 3.62 -20.41
N ALA A 363 49.86 2.99 -21.38
CA ALA A 363 50.32 2.95 -22.77
C ALA A 363 50.26 4.31 -23.50
N LYS A 364 49.57 5.32 -22.93
CA LYS A 364 49.48 6.69 -23.46
C LYS A 364 50.49 7.66 -22.84
N LYS A 365 51.15 7.27 -21.75
CA LYS A 365 52.25 8.02 -21.13
C LYS A 365 53.57 7.52 -21.69
#